data_AF-A0A855XF42-F1
#
_entry.id   AF-A0A855XF42-F1
#
_cell.length_a   1.000
_cell.length_b   1.000
_cell.length_c   1.000
_cell.angle_alpha   90.00
_cell.angle_beta   90.00
_cell.angle_gamma   90.00
#
_symmetry.space_group_name_H-M   'P 1'
#
loop_
_entity.id
_entity.type
_entity.pdbx_description
1 polymer ?
#
loop_
_entity_poly.entity_id
_entity_poly.type
_entity_poly.pdbx_seq_one_letter_code
_entity_poly.pdbx_strand_id
1 'polypeptide(L)'
;MLETTKSITLTGKSTVNNQVVANFTANVFDDDAGNDTFNTFITNKELYDANKKVVRKDTQDFQNLVYNAQDEIANSADKTNE
;
A
#
# COMPACT_ATOMS: atom_id res chain seq x y z
N MET A 1 -2.00 22.29 -22.12
CA MET A 1 -2.65 20.99 -21.81
C MET A 1 -2.51 20.77 -20.33
N LEU A 2 -3.59 20.39 -19.64
CA LEU A 2 -3.54 20.07 -18.21
C LEU A 2 -3.15 18.60 -18.11
N GLU A 3 -1.93 18.30 -17.69
CA GLU A 3 -1.51 16.94 -17.36
C GLU A 3 -2.05 16.63 -15.96
N THR A 4 -3.10 15.82 -15.90
CA THR A 4 -3.70 15.38 -14.63
C THR A 4 -3.14 14.01 -14.28
N THR A 5 -2.31 13.98 -13.24
CA THR A 5 -1.77 12.73 -12.67
C THR A 5 -2.64 12.29 -11.50
N LYS A 6 -3.13 11.04 -11.52
CA LYS A 6 -3.78 10.43 -10.36
C LYS A 6 -2.76 9.65 -9.54
N SER A 7 -2.85 9.78 -8.22
CA SER A 7 -2.11 8.93 -7.30
C SER A 7 -2.98 8.56 -6.11
N ILE A 8 -2.81 7.33 -5.64
CA ILE A 8 -3.48 6.81 -4.45
C ILE A 8 -2.40 6.47 -3.42
N THR A 9 -2.50 7.11 -2.26
CA THR A 9 -1.68 6.76 -1.11
C THR A 9 -2.49 5.87 -0.18
N LEU A 10 -2.04 4.63 0.00
CA LEU A 10 -2.57 3.71 1.00
C LEU A 10 -1.66 3.77 2.24
N THR A 11 -2.27 3.77 3.42
CA THR A 11 -1.55 3.64 4.69
C THR A 11 -2.22 2.58 5.55
N GLY A 12 -1.43 1.64 6.03
CA GLY A 12 -1.83 0.57 6.92
C GLY A 12 -1.01 0.63 8.20
N LYS A 13 -1.61 0.22 9.32
CA LYS A 13 -0.88 0.05 10.58
C LYS A 13 -1.26 -1.29 11.18
N SER A 14 -0.26 -2.11 11.47
CA SER A 14 -0.43 -3.36 12.22
C SER A 14 -0.32 -3.02 13.70
N THR A 15 -1.43 -3.12 14.40
CA THR A 15 -1.50 -3.00 15.86
C THR A 15 -1.75 -4.36 16.49
N VAL A 16 -0.89 -4.77 17.41
CA VAL A 16 -1.03 -6.00 18.18
C VAL A 16 -1.04 -5.64 19.66
N ASN A 17 -2.02 -6.15 20.42
CA ASN A 17 -2.21 -5.80 21.83
C ASN A 17 -2.23 -4.28 22.08
N ASN A 18 -3.00 -3.53 21.26
CA ASN A 18 -3.08 -2.07 21.31
C ASN A 18 -1.77 -1.29 21.06
N GLN A 19 -0.70 -1.97 20.65
CA GLN A 19 0.58 -1.35 20.32
C GLN A 19 0.83 -1.42 18.82
N VAL A 20 1.30 -0.31 18.23
CA VAL A 20 1.69 -0.29 16.81
C VAL A 20 3.00 -1.05 16.65
N VAL A 21 2.95 -2.12 15.86
CA VAL A 21 4.08 -3.02 15.62
C VAL A 21 4.76 -2.68 14.31
N ALA A 22 3.97 -2.39 13.28
CA ALA A 22 4.45 -1.97 11.97
C ALA A 22 3.50 -0.97 11.33
N ASN A 23 4.05 -0.06 10.53
CA ASN A 23 3.33 0.82 9.63
C ASN A 23 3.68 0.44 8.19
N PHE A 24 2.70 0.53 7.32
CA PHE A 24 2.82 0.28 5.90
C PHE A 24 2.34 1.52 5.18
N THR A 25 3.11 1.97 4.21
CA THR A 25 2.73 3.06 3.33
C THR A 25 2.97 2.59 1.92
N ALA A 26 1.97 2.73 1.07
CA ALA A 26 2.10 2.46 -0.34
C ALA A 26 1.63 3.67 -1.14
N ASN A 27 2.36 4.02 -2.19
CA ASN A 27 1.92 5.02 -3.15
C ASN A 27 1.82 4.34 -4.50
N VAL A 28 0.61 4.40 -5.05
CA VAL A 28 0.26 3.93 -6.37
C VAL A 28 0.05 5.15 -7.25
N PHE A 29 0.65 5.14 -8.43
CA PHE A 29 0.55 6.23 -9.39
C PHE A 29 -0.13 5.71 -10.66
N ASP A 30 -0.96 6.55 -11.27
CA ASP A 30 -1.67 6.30 -12.54
C ASP A 30 -0.81 6.58 -13.77
N ASP A 31 0.36 7.20 -13.56
CA ASP A 31 1.27 7.54 -14.63
C ASP A 31 2.20 6.37 -14.94
N ASP A 32 2.39 6.08 -16.22
CA ASP A 32 3.29 5.01 -16.73
C ASP A 32 4.74 5.14 -16.18
N ALA A 33 5.12 6.33 -15.66
CA ALA A 33 6.41 6.59 -15.03
C ALA A 33 6.46 6.31 -13.50
N GLY A 34 5.32 6.18 -12.84
CA GLY A 34 5.21 6.17 -11.39
C GLY A 34 5.42 4.78 -10.78
N ASN A 35 6.68 4.43 -10.51
CA ASN A 35 6.98 3.21 -9.76
C ASN A 35 6.21 3.19 -8.44
N ASP A 36 5.39 2.14 -8.24
CA ASP A 36 4.73 1.88 -6.98
C ASP A 36 5.77 1.81 -5.87
N THR A 37 5.61 2.65 -4.85
CA THR A 37 6.50 2.61 -3.69
C THR A 37 5.78 1.91 -2.55
N PHE A 38 6.35 0.81 -2.09
CA PHE A 38 5.86 0.11 -0.90
C PHE A 38 6.90 0.24 0.20
N ASN A 39 6.56 0.99 1.24
CA ASN A 39 7.43 1.24 2.36
C ASN A 39 6.84 0.61 3.63
N THR A 40 7.64 -0.24 4.29
CA THR A 40 7.26 -0.87 5.56
C THR A 40 8.18 -0.37 6.66
N PHE A 41 7.59 0.12 7.74
CA PHE A 41 8.29 0.63 8.92
C PHE A 41 7.92 -0.20 10.14
N ILE A 42 8.84 -1.04 10.61
CA ILE A 42 8.64 -1.80 11.85
C ILE A 42 8.93 -0.87 13.02
N THR A 43 7.89 -0.50 13.76
CA THR A 43 7.99 0.38 14.92
C THR A 43 8.44 -0.37 16.16
N ASN A 44 8.04 -1.64 16.29
CA ASN A 44 8.40 -2.45 17.44
C ASN A 44 8.84 -3.86 17.01
N LYS A 45 10.15 -4.10 17.02
CA LYS A 45 10.74 -5.35 16.53
C LYS A 45 10.49 -6.54 17.46
N GLU A 46 10.40 -6.31 18.77
CA GLU A 46 10.11 -7.37 19.75
C GLU A 46 8.68 -7.90 19.60
N LEU A 47 7.71 -6.99 19.51
CA LEU A 47 6.32 -7.36 19.23
C LEU A 47 6.18 -7.97 17.84
N TYR A 48 6.95 -7.49 16.85
CA TYR A 48 6.96 -8.07 15.52
C TYR A 48 7.45 -9.52 15.56
N ASP A 49 8.55 -9.82 16.26
CA ASP A 49 9.08 -11.19 16.32
C ASP A 49 8.09 -12.14 17.01
N ALA A 50 7.48 -11.68 18.10
CA ALA A 50 6.43 -12.43 18.81
C ALA A 50 5.16 -12.64 17.97
N ASN A 51 4.84 -11.72 17.04
CA ASN A 51 3.61 -11.71 16.25
C ASN A 51 3.85 -11.75 14.75
N LYS A 52 4.97 -12.32 14.31
CA LYS A 52 5.41 -12.37 12.90
C LYS A 52 4.32 -12.85 11.95
N LYS A 53 3.49 -13.81 12.39
CA LYS A 53 2.37 -14.35 11.62
C LYS A 53 1.28 -13.30 11.36
N VAL A 54 0.95 -12.49 12.36
CA VAL A 54 -0.07 -11.43 12.25
C VAL A 54 0.44 -10.35 11.32
N VAL A 55 1.65 -9.83 11.57
CA VAL A 55 2.20 -8.75 10.74
C VAL A 55 2.41 -9.20 9.29
N ARG A 56 2.83 -10.46 9.05
CA ARG A 56 2.87 -11.01 7.68
C ARG A 56 1.51 -11.02 7.02
N LYS A 57 0.46 -11.43 7.75
CA LYS A 57 -0.90 -11.45 7.22
C LYS A 57 -1.39 -10.04 6.90
N ASP A 58 -1.18 -9.09 7.80
CA ASP A 58 -1.49 -7.66 7.56
C ASP A 58 -0.72 -7.11 6.35
N THR A 59 0.56 -7.47 6.23
CA THR A 59 1.39 -7.05 5.08
C THR A 59 0.81 -7.58 3.78
N GLN A 60 0.43 -8.87 3.73
CA GLN A 60 -0.17 -9.46 2.53
C GLN A 60 -1.52 -8.83 2.19
N ASP A 61 -2.37 -8.59 3.19
CA ASP A 61 -3.68 -7.96 3.01
C ASP A 61 -3.52 -6.53 2.46
N PHE A 62 -2.60 -5.77 3.04
CA PHE A 62 -2.25 -4.44 2.58
C PHE A 62 -1.65 -4.44 1.17
N GLN A 63 -0.80 -5.42 0.85
CA GLN A 63 -0.23 -5.56 -0.49
C GLN A 63 -1.31 -5.91 -1.52
N ASN A 64 -2.29 -6.76 -1.16
CA ASN A 64 -3.44 -7.06 -2.00
C ASN A 64 -4.31 -5.82 -2.26
N LEU A 65 -4.52 -4.98 -1.25
CA LEU A 65 -5.23 -3.70 -1.40
C LEU A 65 -4.50 -2.75 -2.37
N VAL A 66 -3.17 -2.70 -2.28
CA VAL A 66 -2.34 -1.91 -3.19
C VAL A 66 -2.45 -2.42 -4.63
N TYR A 67 -2.36 -3.73 -4.84
CA TYR A 67 -2.57 -4.31 -6.17
C TYR A 67 -3.97 -4.08 -6.70
N ASN A 68 -5.00 -4.21 -5.87
CA ASN A 68 -6.37 -3.92 -6.30
C ASN A 68 -6.53 -2.44 -6.66
N ALA A 69 -5.88 -1.52 -5.94
CA ALA A 69 -5.87 -0.10 -6.28
C ALA A 69 -5.10 0.16 -7.59
N GLN A 70 -3.96 -0.49 -7.82
CA GLN A 70 -3.24 -0.43 -9.10
C GLN A 70 -4.13 -0.90 -10.25
N ASP A 71 -4.82 -2.03 -10.10
CA ASP A 71 -5.69 -2.58 -11.13
C ASP A 71 -6.88 -1.64 -11.41
N GLU A 72 -7.49 -1.08 -10.37
CA GLU A 72 -8.60 -0.13 -10.50
C GLU A 72 -8.18 1.17 -11.22
N ILE A 73 -6.98 1.68 -10.91
CA ILE A 73 -6.37 2.83 -11.56
C ILE A 73 -6.02 2.50 -13.02
N ALA A 74 -5.32 1.39 -13.28
CA ALA A 74 -4.95 0.95 -14.61
C ALA A 74 -6.18 0.71 -15.50
N ASN A 75 -7.25 0.12 -14.96
CA ASN A 75 -8.53 -0.05 -15.68
C ASN A 75 -9.25 1.28 -15.93
N SER A 76 -9.05 2.28 -15.07
CA SER A 76 -9.61 3.62 -15.24
C SER A 76 -8.83 4.45 -16.26
N ALA A 77 -7.51 4.30 -16.31
CA ALA A 77 -6.64 4.95 -17.30
C ALA A 77 -6.97 4.51 -18.73
N ASP A 78 -7.25 3.22 -18.94
CA ASP A 78 -7.64 2.64 -20.24
C ASP A 78 -8.97 3.21 -20.78
N LYS A 79 -9.85 3.71 -19.91
CA LYS A 79 -11.18 4.23 -20.27
C LYS A 79 -11.20 5.69 -20.74
N THR A 80 -10.07 6.38 -20.76
CA THR A 80 -10.02 7.81 -21.18
C THR A 80 -9.71 7.99 -22.68
N ASN A 81 -9.56 6.89 -23.42
CA ASN A 81 -9.36 6.88 -24.87
C ASN A 81 -10.57 6.32 -25.61
N GLU A 82 -11.77 6.92 -25.48
CA GLU A 82 -12.85 6.74 -26.46
C GLU A 82 -13.50 8.08 -26.84
#